data_AF-A0A1Q9VER6-F1
#
_entry.id   AF-A0A1Q9VER6-F1
#
_cell.length_a   1.000
_cell.length_b   1.000
_cell.length_c   1.000
_cell.angle_alpha   90.00
_cell.angle_beta   90.00
_cell.angle_gamma   90.00
#
_symmetry.space_group_name_H-M   'P 1'
#
loop_
_entity.id
_entity.type
_entity.pdbx_description
1 polymer ?
#
loop_
_entity_poly.entity_id
_entity_poly.type
_entity_poly.pdbx_seq_one_letter_code
_entity_poly.pdbx_strand_id
1 'polypeptide(L)'
;MLRDAAVRARVLEHDARIARTFADVLARLTGLAEGEALVVARTCTAVGRAAAGEAVRPDGAAGAEDVTRLVPRLVWDGVHGLVRRPGGPRAGATGAVDAPGETRHAGTAGTADGAGI
;
A
#
# COMPACT_ATOMS: atom_id res chain seq x y z
N MET A 1 -17.23 19.97 31.97
CA MET A 1 -16.69 20.64 30.76
C MET A 1 -15.17 20.84 30.76
N LEU A 2 -14.51 21.21 31.88
CA LEU A 2 -13.05 21.47 31.90
C LEU A 2 -12.15 20.27 31.50
N ARG A 3 -12.54 19.05 31.89
CA ARG A 3 -11.79 17.81 31.58
C ARG A 3 -11.75 17.51 30.07
N ASP A 4 -12.84 17.79 29.37
CA ASP A 4 -12.96 17.60 27.91
C ASP A 4 -12.06 18.58 27.13
N ALA A 5 -12.04 19.85 27.56
CA ALA A 5 -11.17 20.86 26.97
C ALA A 5 -9.67 20.56 27.18
N ALA A 6 -9.29 20.10 28.37
CA ALA A 6 -7.91 19.74 28.67
C ALA A 6 -7.43 18.50 27.89
N VAL A 7 -8.31 17.51 27.69
CA VAL A 7 -8.02 16.33 26.85
C VAL A 7 -7.85 16.77 25.40
N ARG A 8 -8.78 17.57 24.87
CA ARG A 8 -8.71 18.10 23.49
C ARG A 8 -7.42 18.89 23.26
N ALA A 9 -7.05 19.77 24.18
CA ALA A 9 -5.81 20.55 24.08
C ALA A 9 -4.57 19.64 23.99
N ARG A 10 -4.50 18.59 24.82
CA ARG A 10 -3.39 17.64 24.82
C ARG A 10 -3.28 16.85 23.52
N VAL A 11 -4.41 16.42 22.95
CA VAL A 11 -4.45 15.72 21.67
C VAL A 11 -3.98 16.65 20.55
N LEU A 12 -4.48 17.89 20.50
CA LEU A 12 -4.06 18.88 19.50
C LEU A 12 -2.58 19.19 19.59
N GLU A 13 -2.03 19.29 20.79
CA GLU A 13 -0.60 19.53 20.99
C GLU A 13 0.26 18.34 20.55
N HIS A 14 -0.19 17.11 20.85
CA HIS A 14 0.47 15.89 20.39
C HIS A 14 0.49 15.80 18.86
N ASP A 15 -0.67 16.05 18.22
CA ASP A 15 -0.81 16.07 16.76
C ASP A 15 0.08 17.14 16.12
N ALA A 16 0.12 18.34 16.72
CA ALA A 16 0.97 19.43 16.24
C ALA A 16 2.45 19.09 16.33
N ARG A 17 2.88 18.36 17.36
CA ARG A 17 4.26 17.92 17.51
C ARG A 17 4.64 16.89 16.45
N ILE A 18 3.81 15.87 16.23
CA ILE A 18 4.05 14.86 15.18
C ILE A 18 4.18 15.52 13.81
N ALA A 19 3.25 16.44 13.50
CA ALA A 19 3.27 17.13 12.22
C ALA A 19 4.54 17.98 12.03
N ARG A 20 5.05 18.65 13.08
CA ARG A 20 6.32 19.39 12.99
C ARG A 20 7.51 18.47 12.72
N THR A 21 7.65 17.38 13.49
CA THR A 21 8.74 16.42 13.27
C THR A 21 8.72 15.83 11.86
N PHE A 22 7.53 15.55 11.32
CA PHE A 22 7.40 15.07 9.97
C PHE A 22 7.73 16.16 8.93
N ALA A 23 7.30 17.40 9.16
CA ALA A 23 7.64 18.55 8.31
C ALA A 23 9.16 18.76 8.20
N ASP A 24 9.90 18.63 9.31
CA ASP A 24 11.36 18.73 9.31
C ASP A 24 12.02 17.68 8.41
N VAL A 25 11.48 16.46 8.41
CA VAL A 25 11.94 15.40 7.51
C VAL A 25 11.62 15.74 6.05
N LEU A 26 10.39 16.17 5.78
CA LEU A 26 9.96 16.53 4.42
C LEU A 26 10.79 17.68 3.85
N ALA A 27 10.94 18.78 4.58
CA ALA A 27 11.71 19.94 4.15
C ALA A 27 13.15 19.56 3.75
N ARG A 28 13.80 18.67 4.51
CA ARG A 28 15.16 18.19 4.21
C ARG A 28 15.23 17.32 2.95
N LEU A 29 14.19 16.54 2.65
CA LEU A 29 14.19 15.62 1.53
C LEU A 29 13.71 16.26 0.23
N THR A 30 12.83 17.25 0.30
CA THR A 30 12.15 17.83 -0.87
C THR A 30 12.57 19.25 -1.19
N GLY A 31 13.26 19.94 -0.27
CA GLY A 31 13.61 21.36 -0.41
C GLY A 31 12.42 22.33 -0.28
N LEU A 32 11.26 21.85 0.20
CA LEU A 32 10.10 22.70 0.46
C LEU A 32 10.38 23.73 1.55
N ALA A 33 9.70 24.89 1.45
CA ALA A 33 9.70 25.85 2.54
C ALA A 33 9.04 25.24 3.78
N GLU A 34 9.44 25.69 4.97
CA GLU A 34 8.96 25.15 6.25
C GLU A 34 7.42 25.12 6.35
N GLY A 35 6.77 26.22 5.94
CA GLY A 35 5.31 26.32 5.94
C GLY A 35 4.64 25.31 5.00
N GLU A 36 5.22 25.07 3.82
CA GLU A 36 4.71 24.12 2.83
C GLU A 36 4.87 22.68 3.34
N ALA A 37 6.05 22.35 3.87
CA ALA A 37 6.33 21.06 4.48
C ALA A 37 5.38 20.78 5.66
N LEU A 38 5.05 21.80 6.46
CA LEU A 38 4.11 21.68 7.58
C LEU A 38 2.68 21.41 7.12
N VAL A 39 2.22 22.03 6.04
CA VAL A 39 0.90 21.76 5.46
C VAL A 39 0.81 20.30 4.98
N VAL A 40 1.83 19.84 4.25
CA VAL A 40 1.90 18.44 3.77
C VAL A 40 1.93 17.47 4.95
N ALA A 41 2.79 17.71 5.94
CA ALA A 41 2.93 16.86 7.12
C ALA A 41 1.60 16.73 7.89
N ARG A 42 0.91 17.85 8.17
CA ARG A 42 -0.41 17.84 8.84
C ARG A 42 -1.43 17.01 8.06
N THR A 43 -1.45 17.18 6.75
CA THR A 43 -2.37 16.45 5.87
C THR A 43 -2.10 14.95 5.92
N CYS A 44 -0.84 14.53 5.77
CA CYS A 44 -0.47 13.13 5.86
C CYS A 44 -0.76 12.52 7.24
N THR A 45 -0.50 13.25 8.34
CA THR A 45 -0.87 12.79 9.70
C THR A 45 -2.38 12.63 9.83
N ALA A 46 -3.18 13.53 9.26
CA ALA A 46 -4.64 13.41 9.27
C ALA A 46 -5.13 12.19 8.49
N VAL A 47 -4.58 11.93 7.29
CA VAL A 47 -4.90 10.73 6.50
C VAL A 47 -4.54 9.46 7.26
N GLY A 48 -3.32 9.39 7.82
CA GLY A 48 -2.86 8.24 8.59
C GLY A 48 -3.76 7.94 9.79
N ARG A 49 -4.17 8.98 10.53
CA ARG A 49 -5.08 8.83 11.69
C ARG A 49 -6.47 8.36 11.26
N ALA A 50 -7.04 8.94 10.20
CA ALA A 50 -8.34 8.53 9.69
C ALA A 50 -8.32 7.05 9.26
N ALA A 51 -7.28 6.64 8.54
CA ALA A 51 -7.14 5.26 8.09
C ALA A 51 -6.88 4.26 9.22
N ALA A 52 -6.07 4.63 10.22
CA ALA A 52 -5.92 3.84 11.43
C ALA A 52 -7.24 3.66 12.17
N GLY A 53 -8.09 4.70 12.17
CA GLY A 53 -9.46 4.64 12.69
C GLY A 53 -10.32 3.61 11.98
N GLU A 54 -10.24 3.50 10.64
CA GLU A 54 -10.97 2.47 9.89
C GLU A 54 -10.52 1.05 10.26
N ALA A 55 -9.20 0.82 10.41
CA ALA A 55 -8.65 -0.50 10.73
C ALA A 55 -9.10 -1.06 12.08
N VAL A 56 -9.48 -0.19 13.02
CA VAL A 56 -9.90 -0.59 14.38
C VAL A 56 -11.42 -0.49 14.58
N ARG A 57 -12.19 -0.09 13.55
CA ARG A 57 -13.64 -0.05 13.66
C ARG A 57 -14.20 -1.47 13.75
N PRO A 58 -15.08 -1.75 14.73
CA PRO A 58 -15.65 -3.09 14.91
C PRO A 58 -16.51 -3.54 13.73
N ASP A 59 -17.16 -2.59 13.03
CA ASP A 59 -18.00 -2.84 11.86
C ASP A 59 -17.31 -2.42 10.55
N GLY A 60 -15.98 -2.24 10.55
CA GLY A 60 -15.22 -1.74 9.42
C GLY A 60 -15.19 -2.73 8.25
N ALA A 61 -15.44 -2.24 7.03
CA ALA A 61 -15.30 -3.03 5.80
C ALA A 61 -13.82 -3.22 5.38
N ALA A 62 -12.89 -2.52 6.02
CA ALA A 62 -11.46 -2.55 5.71
C ALA A 62 -10.66 -2.98 6.94
N GLY A 63 -9.87 -4.06 6.80
CA GLY A 63 -8.97 -4.52 7.84
C GLY A 63 -7.64 -3.76 7.84
N ALA A 64 -6.78 -4.05 8.83
CA ALA A 64 -5.43 -3.48 8.90
C ALA A 64 -4.61 -3.73 7.61
N GLU A 65 -4.76 -4.90 6.99
CA GLU A 65 -4.10 -5.25 5.73
C GLU A 65 -4.56 -4.38 4.54
N ASP A 66 -5.85 -4.06 4.48
CA ASP A 66 -6.38 -3.17 3.45
C ASP A 66 -5.84 -1.76 3.64
N VAL A 67 -5.77 -1.29 4.89
CA VAL A 67 -5.23 0.04 5.22
C VAL A 67 -3.76 0.16 4.88
N THR A 68 -2.94 -0.84 5.24
CA THR A 68 -1.49 -0.83 4.92
C THR A 68 -1.21 -0.94 3.44
N ARG A 69 -2.12 -1.51 2.63
CA ARG A 69 -2.01 -1.55 1.17
C ARG A 69 -2.53 -0.28 0.49
N LEU A 70 -3.68 0.23 0.91
CA LEU A 70 -4.40 1.29 0.20
C LEU A 70 -3.88 2.70 0.53
N VAL A 71 -3.50 2.97 1.78
CA VAL A 71 -3.04 4.31 2.19
C VAL A 71 -1.73 4.68 1.51
N PRO A 72 -0.67 3.85 1.51
CA PRO A 72 0.57 4.21 0.81
C PRO A 72 0.34 4.43 -0.69
N ARG A 73 -0.48 3.58 -1.31
CA ARG A 73 -0.83 3.70 -2.73
C ARG A 73 -1.57 5.01 -3.04
N LEU A 74 -2.52 5.40 -2.19
CA LEU A 74 -3.19 6.70 -2.32
C LEU A 74 -2.23 7.87 -2.15
N VAL A 75 -1.35 7.83 -1.15
CA VAL A 75 -0.43 8.92 -0.84
C VAL A 75 0.64 9.07 -1.92
N TRP A 76 1.07 7.97 -2.54
CA TRP A 76 2.14 7.96 -3.54
C TRP A 76 1.63 8.17 -4.97
N ASP A 77 0.60 7.42 -5.38
CA ASP A 77 0.07 7.43 -6.75
C ASP A 77 -1.18 8.32 -6.91
N GLY A 78 -1.64 8.92 -5.82
CA GLY A 78 -2.89 9.66 -5.78
C GLY A 78 -4.11 8.77 -6.06
N VAL A 79 -5.23 9.43 -6.38
CA VAL A 79 -6.47 8.74 -6.81
C VAL A 79 -6.24 7.93 -8.08
N HIS A 80 -5.33 8.36 -8.96
CA HIS A 80 -4.97 7.64 -10.18
C HIS A 80 -4.49 6.22 -9.90
N GLY A 81 -3.68 6.01 -8.86
CA GLY A 81 -3.26 4.68 -8.44
C GLY A 81 -4.40 3.77 -7.98
N LEU A 82 -5.55 4.33 -7.61
CA LEU A 82 -6.73 3.61 -7.12
C LEU A 82 -7.77 3.31 -8.21
N VAL A 83 -7.65 3.93 -9.39
CA VAL A 83 -8.58 3.69 -10.50
C VAL A 83 -8.44 2.24 -10.96
N ARG A 84 -9.48 1.44 -10.74
CA ARG A 84 -9.56 0.08 -11.28
C ARG A 84 -10.05 0.16 -12.73
N ARG A 85 -9.30 -0.42 -13.68
CA ARG A 85 -9.85 -0.67 -15.01
C ARG A 85 -10.96 -1.73 -14.89
N PRO A 86 -12.14 -1.50 -15.48
CA PRO A 86 -13.13 -2.57 -15.60
C PRO A 86 -12.50 -3.72 -16.40
N GLY A 87 -12.51 -4.94 -15.82
CA GLY A 87 -12.01 -6.17 -16.46
C GLY A 87 -10.65 -6.70 -15.98
N GLY A 88 -10.01 -6.10 -14.96
CA GLY A 88 -8.79 -6.68 -14.38
C GLY A 88 -9.07 -7.94 -13.55
N PRO A 89 -8.16 -8.95 -13.52
CA PRO A 89 -8.33 -10.14 -12.70
C PRO A 89 -8.57 -9.76 -11.23
N ARG A 90 -9.62 -10.32 -10.62
CA ARG A 90 -9.77 -10.30 -9.16
C ARG A 90 -8.59 -11.07 -8.59
N ALA A 91 -7.57 -10.37 -8.08
CA ALA A 91 -6.54 -10.97 -7.25
C ALA A 91 -7.25 -11.53 -5.99
N GLY A 92 -7.63 -12.80 -6.06
CA GLY A 92 -8.53 -13.45 -5.11
C GLY A 92 -9.25 -14.67 -5.69
N ALA A 93 -8.56 -15.46 -6.53
CA ALA A 93 -8.94 -16.83 -6.82
C ALA A 93 -7.73 -17.72 -6.52
N THR A 94 -7.41 -17.85 -5.24
CA THR A 94 -6.55 -18.93 -4.75
C THR A 94 -7.35 -20.22 -4.91
N GLY A 95 -7.02 -21.02 -5.93
CA GLY A 95 -7.69 -22.31 -6.14
C GLY A 95 -7.49 -22.87 -7.54
N ALA A 96 -6.26 -23.34 -7.81
CA ALA A 96 -5.89 -24.44 -8.72
C ALA A 96 -4.43 -24.22 -9.14
N VAL A 97 -3.49 -24.69 -8.31
CA VAL A 97 -2.17 -25.05 -8.83
C VAL A 97 -2.41 -26.36 -9.58
N ASP A 98 -2.77 -26.27 -10.85
CA ASP A 98 -2.67 -27.41 -11.75
C ASP A 98 -1.19 -27.73 -11.90
N ALA A 99 -0.80 -28.91 -11.43
CA ALA A 99 0.55 -29.42 -11.57
C ALA A 99 0.93 -29.46 -13.06
N PRO A 100 2.14 -29.01 -13.47
CA PRO A 100 2.55 -29.16 -14.85
C PRO A 100 2.70 -30.65 -15.17
N GLY A 101 1.83 -31.13 -16.04
CA GLY A 101 1.87 -32.45 -16.65
C GLY A 101 3.18 -32.66 -17.41
N GLU A 102 3.91 -33.67 -16.94
CA GLU A 102 4.86 -34.51 -17.64
C GLU A 102 4.87 -34.34 -19.18
N THR A 103 5.84 -33.58 -19.68
CA THR A 103 6.16 -33.57 -21.12
C THR A 103 6.86 -34.88 -21.47
N ARG A 104 6.09 -35.85 -21.97
CA ARG A 104 6.62 -37.02 -22.66
C ARG A 104 7.47 -36.54 -23.85
N HIS A 105 8.77 -36.81 -23.80
CA HIS A 105 9.65 -36.65 -24.95
C HIS A 105 9.25 -37.67 -26.03
N ALA A 106 8.48 -37.22 -27.01
CA ALA A 106 8.39 -37.89 -28.30
C ALA A 106 9.65 -37.52 -29.11
N GLY A 107 10.73 -38.29 -28.93
CA GLY A 107 11.87 -38.27 -29.81
C GLY A 107 11.57 -39.10 -31.06
N THR A 108 11.31 -38.44 -32.19
CA THR A 108 11.28 -39.09 -33.50
C THR A 108 12.33 -38.44 -34.40
N ALA A 109 13.38 -39.19 -34.72
CA ALA A 109 14.12 -39.08 -35.97
C ALA A 109 14.83 -40.42 -36.22
N GLY A 110 14.48 -41.08 -37.32
CA GLY A 110 14.94 -42.41 -37.69
C GLY A 110 16.27 -42.44 -38.45
N THR A 111 16.88 -43.62 -38.37
CA THR A 111 17.64 -44.38 -39.40
C THR A 111 18.78 -43.71 -40.16
N ALA A 112 20.01 -44.20 -39.92
CA ALA A 112 20.77 -44.94 -40.94
C ALA A 112 21.86 -45.81 -40.28
N ASP A 113 21.74 -47.11 -40.49
CA ASP A 113 22.78 -48.14 -40.38
C ASP A 113 23.65 -48.11 -41.65
N GLY A 114 24.95 -48.38 -41.54
CA GLY A 114 25.84 -48.48 -42.71
C GLY A 114 27.34 -48.24 -42.46
N ALA A 115 28.00 -49.26 -41.92
CA ALA A 115 29.37 -49.74 -42.18
C ALA A 115 30.46 -48.81 -42.77
N GLY A 116 31.64 -48.78 -42.12
CA GLY A 116 32.90 -48.43 -42.78
C GLY A 116 34.10 -48.16 -41.86
N ILE A 117 34.99 -49.17 -41.79
CA ILE A 117 36.38 -49.21 -41.26
C ILE A 117 36.54 -49.32 -39.73
#